data_AF-A0A0J9W9Q0-F1
#
_entry.id   AF-A0A0J9W9Q0-F1
#
_cell.length_a   1.000
_cell.length_b   1.000
_cell.length_c   1.000
_cell.angle_alpha   90.00
_cell.angle_beta   90.00
_cell.angle_gamma   90.00
#
_symmetry.space_group_name_H-M   'P 1'
#
loop_
_entity.id
_entity.type
_entity.pdbx_description
1 polymer ?
#
loop_
_entity_poly.entity_id
_entity_poly.type
_entity_poly.pdbx_seq_one_letter_code
_entity_poly.pdbx_strand_id
1 'polypeptide(L)'
;METRLRSESEDDDDPDSDSDSESQSESEIEPEPDSELEPEPEPEPEPELESEIEPEPDSELDPSGANAIDDHDDGNDGQRDSTSSRDEAPTEGNPADPENDHDIYQEHLYSDGLEHLRTELEKKYNIDNIDQISYALAADVNCIERNPSIRSAFQQDVDDGTLSLLADRRAIVRHFGGSRGFTFYPLAFHSRYGNFSSPRPPPFLDDVCLVMRDNMSYRNNGADDVLSFGYFHAYSNIKRTIRHSPEDLLPARGIATGALTLPPSEAIQRGYISARQQRLLRTLAGEQTPDQPSLTMPFAREGHRIRAAMSQDQVAFRMEQVVTIRPSKLERGHRHFFSVLHPIFQLMRFFLKEKRAYTTVLRSFLPSIFPTILCSFAKMFELGLAEMHRRFLLKNY
;
A
#
# COMPACT_ATOMS: atom_id res chain seq x y z
N MET A 1 22.73 -61.09 48.80
CA MET A 1 22.44 -59.69 49.11
C MET A 1 21.25 -59.29 48.23
N GLU A 2 20.00 -59.66 48.52
CA GLU A 2 19.22 -59.53 49.79
C GLU A 2 18.91 -58.05 50.09
N THR A 3 17.69 -57.62 50.46
CA THR A 3 16.38 -58.27 50.74
C THR A 3 15.33 -57.13 50.64
N ARG A 4 14.14 -57.21 50.02
CA ARG A 4 12.93 -58.07 50.21
C ARG A 4 12.32 -58.05 51.62
N LEU A 5 11.04 -57.65 51.69
CA LEU A 5 9.94 -57.82 52.69
C LEU A 5 9.11 -56.50 52.69
N ARG A 6 7.77 -56.44 52.61
CA ARG A 6 6.65 -57.09 53.36
C ARG A 6 6.63 -56.74 54.86
N SER A 7 5.51 -56.58 55.57
CA SER A 7 4.09 -56.27 55.28
C SER A 7 3.41 -56.10 56.69
N GLU A 8 2.11 -56.31 57.02
CA GLU A 8 0.84 -56.69 56.36
C GLU A 8 -0.31 -56.25 57.31
N SER A 9 -1.35 -55.56 56.79
CA SER A 9 -2.66 -55.32 57.45
C SER A 9 -3.57 -54.56 56.45
N GLU A 10 -4.47 -55.21 55.72
CA GLU A 10 -5.80 -55.72 56.17
C GLU A 10 -6.78 -54.53 56.38
N ASP A 11 -7.82 -54.26 55.59
CA ASP A 11 -8.79 -55.01 54.74
C ASP A 11 -10.19 -54.91 55.38
N ASP A 12 -11.23 -54.69 54.57
CA ASP A 12 -12.48 -55.48 54.53
C ASP A 12 -13.52 -54.87 53.55
N ASP A 13 -14.22 -55.79 52.85
CA ASP A 13 -15.52 -55.68 52.15
C ASP A 13 -15.74 -54.74 50.94
N ASP A 14 -15.42 -55.31 49.77
CA ASP A 14 -16.21 -55.36 48.50
C ASP A 14 -17.71 -55.76 48.72
N PRO A 15 -18.65 -55.83 47.72
CA PRO A 15 -18.42 -56.01 46.26
C PRO A 15 -19.36 -55.27 45.26
N ASP A 16 -19.07 -55.48 43.97
CA ASP A 16 -19.95 -55.65 42.79
C ASP A 16 -21.29 -54.89 42.64
N SER A 17 -21.49 -54.24 41.49
CA SER A 17 -22.09 -54.91 40.32
C SER A 17 -22.29 -53.97 39.11
N ASP A 18 -22.26 -54.52 37.90
CA ASP A 18 -22.25 -53.79 36.62
C ASP A 18 -23.60 -53.18 36.21
N SER A 19 -23.54 -52.10 35.41
CA SER A 19 -24.59 -51.72 34.46
C SER A 19 -24.07 -50.77 33.38
N ASP A 20 -23.51 -51.34 32.32
CA ASP A 20 -23.42 -50.67 31.02
C ASP A 20 -24.82 -50.40 30.46
N SER A 21 -25.03 -49.19 29.93
CA SER A 21 -26.09 -48.92 28.94
C SER A 21 -25.83 -47.59 28.24
N GLU A 22 -25.37 -47.65 26.98
CA GLU A 22 -25.49 -46.51 26.08
C GLU A 22 -26.96 -46.18 25.82
N SER A 23 -27.30 -44.90 25.73
CA SER A 23 -28.50 -44.47 25.03
C SER A 23 -28.23 -43.15 24.31
N GLN A 24 -28.18 -43.24 22.98
CA GLN A 24 -28.25 -42.06 22.11
C GLN A 24 -29.60 -41.38 22.33
N SER A 25 -29.63 -40.06 22.23
CA SER A 25 -30.87 -39.29 22.21
C SER A 25 -30.75 -38.21 21.16
N GLU A 26 -31.19 -38.54 19.94
CA GLU A 26 -31.37 -37.57 18.88
C GLU A 26 -32.45 -36.57 19.32
N SER A 27 -32.15 -35.29 19.22
CA SER A 27 -33.13 -34.21 19.37
C SER A 27 -33.22 -33.49 18.03
N GLU A 28 -34.18 -33.91 17.21
CA GLU A 28 -34.61 -33.13 16.04
C GLU A 28 -35.04 -31.74 16.52
N ILE A 29 -34.49 -30.70 15.90
CA ILE A 29 -34.94 -29.32 16.08
C ILE A 29 -35.64 -28.93 14.78
N GLU A 30 -36.93 -28.59 14.88
CA GLU A 30 -37.74 -28.16 13.74
C GLU A 30 -37.17 -26.86 13.12
N PRO A 31 -37.25 -26.68 11.79
CA PRO A 31 -36.75 -25.47 11.14
C PRO A 31 -37.61 -24.25 11.49
N GLU A 32 -36.98 -23.17 11.93
CA GLU A 32 -37.64 -21.85 12.01
C GLU A 32 -38.01 -21.34 10.60
N PRO A 33 -39.09 -20.55 10.46
CA PRO A 33 -39.65 -20.20 9.16
C PRO A 33 -38.78 -19.20 8.37
N ASP A 34 -38.78 -19.36 7.04
CA ASP A 34 -38.17 -18.40 6.11
C ASP A 34 -38.64 -16.96 6.39
N SER A 35 -37.70 -16.13 6.81
CA SER A 35 -37.88 -14.68 6.85
C SER A 35 -37.39 -14.12 5.52
N GLU A 36 -38.35 -13.79 4.63
CA GLU A 36 -38.03 -13.21 3.31
C GLU A 36 -37.15 -11.97 3.45
N LEU A 37 -36.03 -11.95 2.73
CA LEU A 37 -35.03 -10.89 2.82
C LEU A 37 -35.55 -9.59 2.19
N GLU A 38 -35.76 -8.55 3.00
CA GLU A 38 -35.72 -7.18 2.46
C GLU A 38 -34.27 -6.90 2.00
N PRO A 39 -34.04 -6.46 0.76
CA PRO A 39 -32.69 -6.23 0.25
C PRO A 39 -32.06 -5.02 0.94
N GLU A 40 -30.82 -5.18 1.42
CA GLU A 40 -30.02 -4.06 1.91
C GLU A 40 -29.86 -3.00 0.80
N PRO A 41 -29.98 -1.69 1.10
CA PRO A 41 -29.79 -0.65 0.11
C PRO A 41 -28.35 -0.65 -0.40
N GLU A 42 -28.17 -0.53 -1.72
CA GLU A 42 -26.84 -0.44 -2.34
C GLU A 42 -26.04 0.72 -1.73
N PRO A 43 -24.72 0.54 -1.48
CA PRO A 43 -23.89 1.60 -0.91
C PRO A 43 -23.81 2.79 -1.87
N GLU A 44 -24.11 3.99 -1.36
CA GLU A 44 -23.91 5.24 -2.11
C GLU A 44 -22.44 5.36 -2.58
N PRO A 45 -22.17 5.85 -3.79
CA PRO A 45 -20.81 5.97 -4.29
C PRO A 45 -19.99 6.93 -3.42
N GLU A 46 -18.75 6.53 -3.08
CA GLU A 46 -17.85 7.35 -2.29
C GLU A 46 -17.67 8.73 -2.95
N PRO A 47 -17.82 9.85 -2.19
CA PRO A 47 -17.50 11.16 -2.73
C PRO A 47 -16.00 11.23 -3.06
N GLU A 48 -15.68 11.70 -4.25
CA GLU A 48 -14.29 11.85 -4.69
C GLU A 48 -13.49 12.66 -3.66
N LEU A 49 -12.28 12.20 -3.36
CA LEU A 49 -11.39 12.86 -2.40
C LEU A 49 -10.86 14.18 -2.99
N GLU A 50 -11.66 15.23 -2.91
CA GLU A 50 -11.19 16.61 -3.05
C GLU A 50 -9.97 16.79 -2.14
N SER A 51 -8.82 17.09 -2.74
CA SER A 51 -7.59 17.26 -2.00
C SER A 51 -7.69 18.52 -1.13
N GLU A 52 -7.66 18.36 0.19
CA GLU A 52 -7.48 19.47 1.14
C GLU A 52 -6.10 20.12 0.90
N ILE A 53 -6.06 21.12 0.02
CA ILE A 53 -4.90 21.96 -0.21
C ILE A 53 -4.80 22.93 0.98
N GLU A 54 -3.95 22.61 1.97
CA GLU A 54 -3.46 23.63 2.89
C GLU A 54 -2.73 24.72 2.07
N PRO A 55 -3.07 26.02 2.22
CA PRO A 55 -2.52 27.06 1.36
C PRO A 55 -1.03 27.25 1.60
N GLU A 56 -0.24 27.36 0.52
CA GLU A 56 1.18 27.72 0.62
C GLU A 56 1.35 29.15 1.16
N PRO A 57 2.41 29.42 1.96
CA PRO A 57 2.67 30.76 2.46
C PRO A 57 3.11 31.71 1.34
N ASP A 58 2.58 32.93 1.36
CA ASP A 58 2.90 33.97 0.37
C ASP A 58 4.41 34.16 0.21
N SER A 59 4.90 33.97 -1.02
CA SER A 59 6.27 34.31 -1.40
C SER A 59 6.32 35.76 -1.86
N GLU A 60 7.02 36.60 -1.10
CA GLU A 60 7.06 38.05 -1.34
C GLU A 60 7.66 38.44 -2.71
N LEU A 61 7.27 39.64 -3.16
CA LEU A 61 7.44 40.15 -4.52
C LEU A 61 8.90 40.28 -5.00
N ASP A 62 9.13 39.92 -6.27
CA ASP A 62 10.34 40.25 -7.03
C ASP A 62 10.40 41.75 -7.41
N PRO A 63 11.60 42.37 -7.42
CA PRO A 63 11.83 43.61 -8.14
C PRO A 63 13.08 43.59 -9.06
N SER A 64 12.88 43.14 -10.30
CA SER A 64 13.27 43.85 -11.54
C SER A 64 14.73 44.33 -11.79
N GLY A 65 15.31 43.92 -12.93
CA GLY A 65 16.53 44.51 -13.51
C GLY A 65 17.19 43.63 -14.58
N ALA A 66 16.81 43.60 -15.87
CA ALA A 66 16.58 44.63 -16.91
C ALA A 66 17.78 44.80 -17.88
N ASN A 67 17.52 44.56 -19.18
CA ASN A 67 18.36 44.90 -20.37
C ASN A 67 19.73 44.18 -20.47
N ALA A 68 20.31 43.82 -21.62
CA ALA A 68 19.95 43.71 -23.05
C ALA A 68 21.01 42.73 -23.67
N ILE A 69 21.26 42.49 -24.97
CA ILE A 69 21.10 43.23 -26.24
C ILE A 69 20.78 42.20 -27.36
N ASP A 70 20.22 42.71 -28.45
CA ASP A 70 19.96 42.07 -29.75
C ASP A 70 21.25 41.61 -30.48
N ASP A 71 21.12 40.69 -31.45
CA ASP A 71 21.98 40.60 -32.64
C ASP A 71 21.39 39.58 -33.64
N HIS A 72 20.98 40.08 -34.81
CA HIS A 72 20.58 39.30 -35.98
C HIS A 72 21.79 38.95 -36.86
N ASP A 73 21.77 37.79 -37.53
CA ASP A 73 22.39 37.64 -38.87
C ASP A 73 21.61 36.62 -39.72
N ASP A 74 21.74 36.69 -41.04
CA ASP A 74 20.77 36.17 -42.02
C ASP A 74 21.36 35.18 -43.05
N GLY A 75 20.55 34.18 -43.45
CA GLY A 75 20.71 33.42 -44.69
C GLY A 75 21.86 32.38 -44.79
N ASN A 76 22.07 31.70 -45.94
CA ASN A 76 21.22 31.53 -47.13
C ASN A 76 21.64 30.26 -47.95
N ASP A 77 20.73 29.75 -48.79
CA ASP A 77 20.90 28.86 -49.99
C ASP A 77 21.95 27.72 -50.04
N GLY A 78 21.52 26.52 -50.50
CA GLY A 78 22.41 25.37 -50.74
C GLY A 78 21.77 24.23 -51.56
N GLN A 79 21.47 24.46 -52.84
CA GLN A 79 20.56 23.63 -53.67
C GLN A 79 21.30 22.76 -54.74
N ARG A 80 20.70 21.59 -55.12
CA ARG A 80 21.00 20.68 -56.29
C ARG A 80 22.24 19.75 -56.20
N ASP A 81 22.34 18.62 -56.95
CA ASP A 81 21.39 17.91 -57.84
C ASP A 81 21.63 16.38 -57.97
N SER A 82 20.63 15.72 -58.56
CA SER A 82 20.49 14.40 -59.21
C SER A 82 21.71 13.60 -59.72
N THR A 83 21.62 12.26 -59.59
CA THR A 83 21.62 11.20 -60.67
C THR A 83 21.84 9.83 -59.99
N SER A 84 21.26 8.66 -60.30
CA SER A 84 20.25 8.08 -61.21
C SER A 84 20.82 6.81 -61.88
N SER A 85 20.35 5.64 -61.47
CA SER A 85 20.45 4.39 -62.26
C SER A 85 19.31 3.45 -61.87
N ARG A 86 18.65 2.85 -62.87
CA ARG A 86 17.60 1.83 -62.71
C ARG A 86 18.24 0.45 -62.88
N ASP A 87 17.65 -0.55 -62.25
CA ASP A 87 17.49 -1.90 -62.79
C ASP A 87 16.17 -2.49 -62.25
N GLU A 88 15.53 -3.40 -62.98
CA GLU A 88 14.21 -3.96 -62.66
C GLU A 88 14.23 -5.49 -62.54
N ALA A 89 13.50 -6.02 -61.55
CA ALA A 89 12.99 -7.41 -61.46
C ALA A 89 14.05 -8.53 -61.25
N PRO A 90 13.69 -9.72 -60.70
CA PRO A 90 12.34 -10.26 -60.51
C PRO A 90 11.87 -10.48 -59.06
N THR A 91 10.61 -10.87 -58.95
CA THR A 91 9.84 -11.08 -57.72
C THR A 91 10.16 -12.43 -57.04
N GLU A 92 10.58 -12.41 -55.77
CA GLU A 92 10.52 -13.57 -54.86
C GLU A 92 10.16 -13.13 -53.44
N GLY A 93 9.27 -13.89 -52.79
CA GLY A 93 9.02 -13.95 -51.33
C GLY A 93 8.75 -12.64 -50.57
N ASN A 94 7.51 -12.45 -50.11
CA ASN A 94 7.31 -11.65 -48.89
C ASN A 94 8.10 -12.32 -47.74
N PRO A 95 8.99 -11.61 -47.04
CA PRO A 95 9.34 -11.98 -45.68
C PRO A 95 8.06 -11.93 -44.83
N ALA A 96 7.88 -12.88 -43.91
CA ALA A 96 6.78 -12.79 -42.95
C ALA A 96 7.04 -11.61 -41.99
N ASP A 97 5.99 -10.90 -41.58
CA ASP A 97 6.09 -9.81 -40.62
C ASP A 97 6.69 -10.32 -39.29
N PRO A 98 7.78 -9.70 -38.78
CA PRO A 98 8.41 -10.10 -37.52
C PRO A 98 7.60 -9.64 -36.29
N GLU A 99 6.48 -8.96 -36.48
CA GLU A 99 5.76 -8.22 -35.43
C GLU A 99 5.05 -9.15 -34.43
N ASN A 100 4.60 -10.32 -34.86
CA ASN A 100 3.75 -11.20 -34.03
C ASN A 100 4.54 -12.13 -33.08
N ASP A 101 5.81 -12.42 -33.38
CA ASP A 101 6.60 -13.41 -32.62
C ASP A 101 6.94 -12.92 -31.20
N HIS A 102 7.03 -11.59 -31.01
CA HIS A 102 7.46 -11.00 -29.74
C HIS A 102 6.41 -11.04 -28.62
N ASP A 103 5.12 -11.00 -28.96
CA ASP A 103 4.03 -11.04 -27.98
C ASP A 103 3.69 -12.49 -27.56
N ILE A 104 3.86 -13.47 -28.46
CA ILE A 104 3.71 -14.92 -28.15
C ILE A 104 4.65 -15.34 -27.00
N TYR A 105 5.91 -14.90 -27.02
CA TYR A 105 6.86 -15.15 -25.91
C TYR A 105 6.50 -14.44 -24.59
N GLN A 106 5.50 -13.55 -24.59
CA GLN A 106 5.12 -12.71 -23.45
C GLN A 106 3.70 -13.01 -22.95
N GLU A 107 2.84 -13.68 -23.73
CA GLU A 107 1.61 -14.30 -23.24
C GLU A 107 1.88 -15.30 -22.10
N HIS A 108 3.00 -16.02 -22.13
CA HIS A 108 3.42 -16.93 -21.06
C HIS A 108 3.71 -16.24 -19.70
N LEU A 109 3.66 -14.90 -19.63
CA LEU A 109 3.71 -14.13 -18.37
C LEU A 109 2.32 -13.87 -17.77
N TYR A 110 1.25 -14.04 -18.55
CA TYR A 110 -0.12 -14.08 -18.03
C TYR A 110 -0.35 -15.45 -17.39
N SER A 111 -0.31 -15.49 -16.06
CA SER A 111 -0.96 -16.57 -15.31
C SER A 111 -2.47 -16.29 -15.19
N ASP A 112 -3.23 -17.34 -14.89
CA ASP A 112 -4.69 -17.44 -14.90
C ASP A 112 -5.41 -16.18 -14.35
N GLY A 113 -4.92 -15.60 -13.24
CA GLY A 113 -5.52 -14.41 -12.62
C GLY A 113 -5.42 -13.13 -13.45
N LEU A 114 -4.36 -12.95 -14.23
CA LEU A 114 -4.22 -11.80 -15.15
C LEU A 114 -4.98 -12.03 -16.46
N GLU A 115 -5.09 -13.27 -16.93
CA GLU A 115 -5.94 -13.60 -18.08
C GLU A 115 -7.44 -13.44 -17.72
N HIS A 116 -7.85 -13.87 -16.53
CA HIS A 116 -9.19 -13.64 -16.02
C HIS A 116 -9.49 -12.14 -15.89
N LEU A 117 -8.55 -11.35 -15.36
CA LEU A 117 -8.67 -9.89 -15.30
C LEU A 117 -8.80 -9.27 -16.71
N ARG A 118 -7.95 -9.66 -17.68
CA ARG A 118 -8.05 -9.22 -19.08
C ARG A 118 -9.45 -9.50 -19.64
N THR A 119 -9.93 -10.73 -19.44
CA THR A 119 -11.21 -11.22 -19.97
C THR A 119 -12.41 -10.47 -19.37
N GLU A 120 -12.44 -10.23 -18.05
CA GLU A 120 -13.52 -9.47 -17.42
C GLU A 120 -13.45 -7.97 -17.78
N LEU A 121 -12.28 -7.39 -18.02
CA LEU A 121 -12.15 -6.02 -18.53
C LEU A 121 -12.66 -5.89 -19.98
N GLU A 122 -12.28 -6.81 -20.87
CA GLU A 122 -12.72 -6.86 -22.28
C GLU A 122 -14.23 -7.11 -22.41
N LYS A 123 -14.80 -7.89 -21.50
CA LYS A 123 -16.25 -8.14 -21.37
C LYS A 123 -17.03 -6.94 -20.80
N LYS A 124 -16.43 -6.16 -19.90
CA LYS A 124 -17.11 -5.05 -19.19
C LYS A 124 -16.98 -3.70 -19.91
N TYR A 125 -15.90 -3.46 -20.66
CA TYR A 125 -15.60 -2.15 -21.22
C TYR A 125 -15.18 -2.20 -22.69
N ASN A 126 -15.82 -1.37 -23.53
CA ASN A 126 -15.29 -1.09 -24.87
C ASN A 126 -14.12 -0.09 -24.77
N ILE A 127 -12.91 -0.56 -25.05
CA ILE A 127 -11.67 0.21 -24.95
C ILE A 127 -11.60 1.41 -25.92
N ASP A 128 -12.26 1.37 -27.09
CA ASP A 128 -12.33 2.53 -28.00
C ASP A 128 -13.10 3.73 -27.41
N ASN A 129 -13.91 3.50 -26.37
CA ASN A 129 -14.68 4.54 -25.68
C ASN A 129 -13.95 5.09 -24.43
N ILE A 130 -12.68 4.72 -24.20
CA ILE A 130 -11.91 5.14 -23.03
C ILE A 130 -10.78 6.10 -23.45
N ASP A 131 -10.79 7.32 -22.90
CA ASP A 131 -9.74 8.32 -23.17
C ASP A 131 -8.39 7.96 -22.51
N GLN A 132 -8.44 7.53 -21.24
CA GLN A 132 -7.27 7.19 -20.45
C GLN A 132 -7.56 6.03 -19.50
N ILE A 133 -6.62 5.10 -19.38
CA ILE A 133 -6.61 4.04 -18.35
C ILE A 133 -5.41 4.30 -17.44
N SER A 134 -5.58 4.16 -16.12
CA SER A 134 -4.50 4.34 -15.15
C SER A 134 -4.61 3.33 -14.03
N TYR A 135 -3.47 2.74 -13.65
CA TYR A 135 -3.36 1.72 -12.61
C TYR A 135 -1.97 1.83 -11.95
N ALA A 136 -1.71 1.08 -10.89
CA ALA A 136 -0.39 1.07 -10.25
C ALA A 136 0.10 -0.37 -10.02
N LEU A 137 1.37 -0.65 -10.33
CA LEU A 137 2.04 -1.80 -9.72
C LEU A 137 2.46 -1.40 -8.31
N ALA A 138 2.04 -2.19 -7.33
CA ALA A 138 2.43 -2.04 -5.95
C ALA A 138 3.27 -3.24 -5.48
N ALA A 139 4.57 -3.04 -5.35
CA ALA A 139 5.53 -4.06 -4.94
C ALA A 139 5.81 -3.97 -3.43
N ASP A 140 5.43 -5.01 -2.69
CA ASP A 140 5.73 -5.13 -1.26
C ASP A 140 7.15 -5.70 -1.05
N VAL A 141 8.06 -4.86 -0.54
CA VAL A 141 9.47 -5.22 -0.32
C VAL A 141 9.66 -5.71 1.12
N ASN A 142 10.10 -6.96 1.24
CA ASN A 142 10.50 -7.59 2.50
C ASN A 142 12.01 -7.76 2.62
N CYS A 143 12.52 -7.79 3.85
CA CYS A 143 13.90 -8.10 4.20
C CYS A 143 13.90 -9.15 5.32
N ILE A 144 14.85 -10.09 5.28
CA ILE A 144 14.93 -11.23 6.20
C ILE A 144 16.33 -11.24 6.82
N GLU A 145 16.42 -11.31 8.15
CA GLU A 145 17.68 -11.39 8.88
C GLU A 145 18.26 -12.80 8.84
N ARG A 146 18.89 -13.14 7.71
CA ARG A 146 19.69 -14.37 7.58
C ARG A 146 20.86 -14.36 8.54
N ASN A 147 20.72 -15.00 9.70
CA ASN A 147 21.78 -15.07 10.70
C ASN A 147 22.86 -16.09 10.26
N PRO A 148 24.07 -15.67 9.82
CA PRO A 148 25.06 -16.60 9.29
C PRO A 148 25.69 -17.48 10.38
N SER A 149 25.52 -17.08 11.63
CA SER A 149 26.24 -17.59 12.81
C SER A 149 25.65 -18.88 13.36
N ILE A 150 24.36 -19.14 13.11
CA ILE A 150 23.62 -20.29 13.67
C ILE A 150 23.45 -21.38 12.59
N ARG A 151 24.58 -21.82 12.01
CA ARG A 151 24.66 -23.08 11.27
C ARG A 151 25.33 -24.17 12.11
N SER A 152 24.89 -24.27 13.36
CA SER A 152 25.07 -25.48 14.17
C SER A 152 24.16 -26.57 13.62
N ALA A 153 24.67 -27.78 13.41
CA ALA A 153 23.88 -28.93 12.94
C ALA A 153 22.86 -29.46 13.98
N PHE A 154 22.71 -28.77 15.12
CA PHE A 154 21.90 -29.16 16.27
C PHE A 154 21.01 -28.03 16.81
N GLN A 155 20.75 -26.98 16.01
CA GLN A 155 19.70 -26.01 16.31
C GLN A 155 18.69 -25.97 15.16
N GLN A 156 17.53 -26.57 15.42
CA GLN A 156 16.32 -26.30 14.64
C GLN A 156 15.80 -24.90 14.98
N ASP A 157 15.29 -24.22 13.96
CA ASP A 157 14.19 -23.26 14.04
C ASP A 157 14.34 -22.16 15.12
N VAL A 158 15.35 -21.31 14.91
CA VAL A 158 15.27 -19.90 15.32
C VAL A 158 14.84 -19.12 14.08
N ASP A 159 13.65 -18.53 14.10
CA ASP A 159 13.06 -17.89 12.91
C ASP A 159 13.98 -16.82 12.27
N ASP A 160 14.10 -16.91 10.94
CA ASP A 160 14.84 -15.98 10.09
C ASP A 160 14.05 -14.65 10.04
N GLY A 161 14.22 -13.80 11.06
CA GLY A 161 13.26 -12.73 11.38
C GLY A 161 13.09 -11.65 10.30
N THR A 162 11.84 -11.27 10.03
CA THR A 162 11.50 -10.20 9.08
C THR A 162 11.99 -8.84 9.58
N LEU A 163 12.92 -8.22 8.86
CA LEU A 163 13.40 -6.87 9.12
C LEU A 163 12.47 -5.84 8.48
N SER A 164 12.05 -4.86 9.27
CA SER A 164 11.26 -3.74 8.76
C SER A 164 12.16 -2.77 7.98
N LEU A 165 11.65 -2.26 6.87
CA LEU A 165 12.36 -1.33 5.98
C LEU A 165 11.75 0.07 6.05
N LEU A 166 12.61 1.09 5.99
CA LEU A 166 12.25 2.50 5.78
C LEU A 166 13.20 3.12 4.76
N ALA A 167 12.78 4.18 4.06
CA ALA A 167 13.66 4.87 3.14
C ALA A 167 14.61 5.85 3.86
N ASP A 168 15.88 5.90 3.45
CA ASP A 168 16.90 6.82 3.96
C ASP A 168 16.93 8.11 3.13
N ARG A 169 16.51 9.22 3.73
CA ARG A 169 16.51 10.56 3.13
C ARG A 169 17.88 10.94 2.54
N ARG A 170 19.00 10.51 3.13
CA ARG A 170 20.35 10.80 2.61
C ARG A 170 20.69 9.97 1.37
N ALA A 171 20.08 8.80 1.19
CA ALA A 171 20.22 8.02 -0.03
C ALA A 171 19.29 8.56 -1.13
N ILE A 172 18.03 8.87 -0.82
CA ILE A 172 17.09 9.49 -1.76
C ILE A 172 17.67 10.80 -2.33
N VAL A 173 18.18 11.71 -1.47
CA VAL A 173 18.81 12.97 -1.91
C VAL A 173 19.96 12.76 -2.91
N ARG A 174 20.71 11.65 -2.81
CA ARG A 174 21.77 11.33 -3.78
C ARG A 174 21.20 10.85 -5.11
N HIS A 175 20.22 9.95 -5.08
CA HIS A 175 19.55 9.47 -6.30
C HIS A 175 18.87 10.62 -7.06
N PHE A 176 18.17 11.51 -6.36
CA PHE A 176 17.51 12.70 -6.94
C PHE A 176 18.44 13.89 -7.21
N GLY A 177 19.76 13.76 -6.99
CA GLY A 177 20.73 14.85 -7.21
C GLY A 177 20.54 16.09 -6.33
N GLY A 178 19.69 16.04 -5.30
CA GLY A 178 19.30 17.19 -4.47
C GLY A 178 18.09 16.90 -3.61
N SER A 179 17.47 17.94 -3.05
CA SER A 179 16.25 17.86 -2.22
C SER A 179 15.00 18.37 -2.95
N ARG A 180 14.98 18.30 -4.28
CA ARG A 180 13.83 18.60 -5.15
C ARG A 180 13.38 17.31 -5.85
N GLY A 181 12.15 17.30 -6.35
CA GLY A 181 11.59 16.16 -7.10
C GLY A 181 11.00 15.03 -6.27
N PHE A 182 11.05 15.11 -4.93
CA PHE A 182 10.36 14.18 -4.03
C PHE A 182 9.91 14.87 -2.74
N THR A 183 8.82 14.39 -2.15
CA THR A 183 8.34 14.76 -0.81
C THR A 183 8.73 13.66 0.17
N PHE A 184 9.20 14.03 1.36
CA PHE A 184 9.65 13.08 2.38
C PHE A 184 8.84 13.21 3.66
N TYR A 185 8.38 12.08 4.19
CA TYR A 185 7.53 12.00 5.38
C TYR A 185 8.29 11.22 6.47
N PRO A 186 8.97 11.91 7.42
CA PRO A 186 9.68 11.26 8.51
C PRO A 186 8.74 10.40 9.35
N LEU A 187 9.16 9.18 9.69
CA LEU A 187 8.45 8.32 10.63
C LEU A 187 9.18 8.29 11.98
N ALA A 188 8.43 8.00 13.05
CA ALA A 188 8.95 7.92 14.42
C ALA A 188 9.77 9.16 14.86
N PHE A 189 9.39 10.36 14.38
CA PHE A 189 10.12 11.63 14.53
C PHE A 189 11.59 11.64 14.01
N HIS A 190 12.03 10.60 13.30
CA HIS A 190 13.41 10.49 12.84
C HIS A 190 13.60 11.12 11.46
N SER A 191 14.10 12.37 11.40
CA SER A 191 14.22 13.20 10.18
C SER A 191 14.97 12.59 8.98
N ARG A 192 15.69 11.48 9.16
CA ARG A 192 16.36 10.72 8.10
C ARG A 192 15.57 9.52 7.57
N TYR A 193 14.61 8.96 8.31
CA TYR A 193 13.98 7.67 7.97
C TYR A 193 12.45 7.77 7.92
N GLY A 194 11.83 7.17 6.91
CA GLY A 194 10.38 7.25 6.75
C GLY A 194 9.91 6.85 5.35
N ASN A 195 8.83 7.49 4.93
CA ASN A 195 8.18 7.28 3.62
C ASN A 195 8.57 8.42 2.66
N PHE A 196 8.39 8.23 1.36
CA PHE A 196 8.51 9.30 0.37
C PHE A 196 7.53 9.14 -0.80
N SER A 197 7.36 10.21 -1.57
CA SER A 197 6.65 10.20 -2.85
C SER A 197 7.36 11.11 -3.85
N SER A 198 7.14 10.90 -5.15
CA SER A 198 7.60 11.80 -6.22
C SER A 198 6.53 11.92 -7.31
N PRO A 199 6.41 13.08 -8.00
CA PRO A 199 5.40 13.29 -9.05
C PRO A 199 5.74 12.58 -10.37
N ARG A 200 6.89 11.92 -10.43
CA ARG A 200 7.44 11.14 -11.55
C ARG A 200 8.16 9.91 -10.99
N PRO A 201 8.50 8.91 -11.83
CA PRO A 201 9.38 7.81 -11.45
C PRO A 201 10.64 8.27 -10.72
N PRO A 202 11.09 7.53 -9.69
CA PRO A 202 12.34 7.82 -9.01
C PRO A 202 13.54 7.44 -9.90
N PRO A 203 14.73 8.07 -9.75
CA PRO A 203 15.90 7.82 -10.62
C PRO A 203 16.46 6.39 -10.63
N PHE A 204 16.00 5.48 -9.77
CA PHE A 204 16.32 4.05 -9.85
C PHE A 204 15.37 3.25 -10.76
N LEU A 205 14.31 3.88 -11.26
CA LEU A 205 13.28 3.31 -12.12
C LEU A 205 13.14 4.10 -13.44
N ASP A 206 13.59 5.35 -13.48
CA ASP A 206 13.43 6.28 -14.61
C ASP A 206 13.94 5.70 -15.94
N ASP A 207 15.14 5.10 -15.99
CA ASP A 207 15.68 4.41 -17.18
C ASP A 207 14.73 3.31 -17.71
N VAL A 208 14.09 2.56 -16.82
CA VAL A 208 13.14 1.50 -17.18
C VAL A 208 11.85 2.11 -17.71
N CYS A 209 11.34 3.16 -17.07
CA CYS A 209 10.17 3.91 -17.52
C CYS A 209 10.40 4.59 -18.88
N LEU A 210 11.58 5.15 -19.14
CA LEU A 210 11.95 5.74 -20.42
C LEU A 210 11.95 4.67 -21.53
N VAL A 211 12.70 3.59 -21.37
CA VAL A 211 12.74 2.48 -22.33
C VAL A 211 11.35 1.87 -22.57
N MET A 212 10.47 1.83 -21.55
CA MET A 212 9.09 1.39 -21.72
C MET A 212 8.25 2.38 -22.57
N ARG A 213 8.40 3.70 -22.37
CA ARG A 213 7.71 4.71 -23.19
C ARG A 213 8.16 4.64 -24.64
N ASP A 214 9.46 4.58 -24.88
CA ASP A 214 10.05 4.57 -26.22
C ASP A 214 9.61 3.33 -27.00
N ASN A 215 9.64 2.15 -26.36
CA ASN A 215 9.12 0.91 -26.96
C ASN A 215 7.61 0.98 -27.24
N MET A 216 6.81 1.60 -26.36
CA MET A 216 5.37 1.71 -26.57
C MET A 216 5.02 2.69 -27.69
N SER A 217 5.79 3.77 -27.83
CA SER A 217 5.68 4.72 -28.94
C SER A 217 6.08 4.07 -30.26
N TYR A 218 7.22 3.36 -30.30
CA TYR A 218 7.68 2.60 -31.47
C TYR A 218 6.64 1.58 -31.95
N ARG A 219 6.05 0.79 -31.02
CA ARG A 219 4.96 -0.16 -31.30
C ARG A 219 3.63 0.49 -31.72
N ASN A 220 3.53 1.82 -31.77
CA ASN A 220 2.32 2.53 -32.16
C ASN A 220 2.64 3.69 -33.13
N ASN A 221 3.31 3.37 -34.24
CA ASN A 221 3.68 4.30 -35.32
C ASN A 221 4.39 5.59 -34.85
N GLY A 222 5.17 5.52 -33.77
CA GLY A 222 5.88 6.67 -33.18
C GLY A 222 4.96 7.67 -32.47
N ALA A 223 3.77 7.25 -32.02
CA ALA A 223 2.84 8.13 -31.35
C ALA A 223 3.35 8.60 -29.97
N ASP A 224 3.30 9.90 -29.72
CA ASP A 224 3.60 10.51 -28.42
C ASP A 224 2.50 10.21 -27.39
N ASP A 225 2.94 10.06 -26.13
CA ASP A 225 2.13 9.82 -24.93
C ASP A 225 1.15 8.63 -25.01
N VAL A 226 1.49 7.58 -25.74
CA VAL A 226 0.77 6.29 -25.66
C VAL A 226 0.84 5.73 -24.24
N LEU A 227 2.04 5.81 -23.63
CA LEU A 227 2.35 5.40 -22.26
C LEU A 227 3.01 6.56 -21.51
N SER A 228 2.64 6.72 -20.25
CA SER A 228 3.19 7.69 -19.30
C SER A 228 3.22 7.10 -17.89
N PHE A 229 4.03 7.70 -17.02
CA PHE A 229 4.20 7.28 -15.64
C PHE A 229 3.95 8.45 -14.70
N GLY A 230 3.00 8.27 -13.79
CA GLY A 230 2.59 9.29 -12.84
C GLY A 230 3.35 9.23 -11.53
N TYR A 231 2.65 9.60 -10.46
CA TYR A 231 3.17 9.58 -9.09
C TYR A 231 3.77 8.22 -8.70
N PHE A 232 4.86 8.29 -7.96
CA PHE A 232 5.47 7.18 -7.25
C PHE A 232 5.29 7.37 -5.73
N HIS A 233 4.94 6.29 -5.02
CA HIS A 233 4.77 6.28 -3.57
C HIS A 233 5.57 5.15 -2.92
N ALA A 234 6.25 5.44 -1.82
CA ALA A 234 7.08 4.48 -1.09
C ALA A 234 6.87 4.59 0.42
N TYR A 235 6.25 3.59 1.03
CA TYR A 235 5.83 3.63 2.43
C TYR A 235 5.81 2.28 3.16
N SER A 236 6.00 2.29 4.48
CA SER A 236 5.76 1.10 5.31
C SER A 236 4.25 0.76 5.35
N ASN A 237 3.90 -0.50 5.10
CA ASN A 237 2.50 -0.98 5.05
C ASN A 237 1.72 -0.77 6.35
N ILE A 238 2.41 -0.52 7.45
CA ILE A 238 1.83 -0.17 8.76
C ILE A 238 0.93 1.07 8.66
N LYS A 239 1.14 1.94 7.66
CA LYS A 239 0.20 3.02 7.28
C LYS A 239 -1.22 2.49 7.03
N ARG A 240 -1.35 1.35 6.34
CA ARG A 240 -2.64 0.66 6.05
C ARG A 240 -3.20 -0.02 7.30
N THR A 241 -2.34 -0.63 8.13
CA THR A 241 -2.76 -1.28 9.38
C THR A 241 -3.40 -0.30 10.37
N ILE A 242 -2.91 0.95 10.40
CA ILE A 242 -3.42 2.01 11.28
C ILE A 242 -4.76 2.60 10.77
N ARG A 243 -4.96 2.69 9.45
CA ARG A 243 -6.22 3.15 8.83
C ARG A 243 -6.80 2.05 7.94
N HIS A 244 -7.58 1.16 8.53
CA HIS A 244 -8.17 0.01 7.84
C HIS A 244 -9.44 0.40 7.06
N SER A 245 -10.17 1.43 7.48
CA SER A 245 -11.33 1.97 6.74
C SER A 245 -11.34 3.52 6.68
N PRO A 246 -12.25 4.16 5.92
CA PRO A 246 -12.42 5.60 5.95
C PRO A 246 -12.87 6.13 7.32
N GLU A 247 -13.74 5.38 8.02
CA GLU A 247 -14.33 5.67 9.33
C GLU A 247 -13.37 5.41 10.49
N ASP A 248 -12.24 4.74 10.22
CA ASP A 248 -11.07 4.81 11.08
C ASP A 248 -10.53 6.24 11.11
N LEU A 249 -11.16 7.03 11.96
CA LEU A 249 -10.55 8.19 12.56
C LEU A 249 -9.20 7.73 13.13
N LEU A 250 -8.13 8.20 12.49
CA LEU A 250 -6.86 8.38 13.16
C LEU A 250 -7.08 9.19 14.46
N PRO A 251 -6.05 9.33 15.30
CA PRO A 251 -5.98 10.39 16.30
C PRO A 251 -5.89 11.81 15.70
N ALA A 252 -6.78 12.12 14.75
CA ALA A 252 -6.95 13.41 14.12
C ALA A 252 -7.39 14.46 15.14
N ARG A 253 -7.05 15.72 14.87
CA ARG A 253 -7.36 16.90 15.71
C ARG A 253 -8.81 16.86 16.24
N GLY A 254 -9.76 16.45 15.39
CA GLY A 254 -11.19 16.39 15.68
C GLY A 254 -11.64 15.52 16.88
N ILE A 255 -10.95 14.42 17.25
CA ILE A 255 -11.39 13.62 18.42
C ILE A 255 -11.10 14.37 19.72
N ALA A 256 -9.82 14.70 19.98
CA ALA A 256 -9.43 15.34 21.23
C ALA A 256 -10.03 16.74 21.36
N THR A 257 -10.10 17.52 20.28
CA THR A 257 -10.79 18.81 20.26
C THR A 257 -12.30 18.62 20.49
N GLY A 258 -12.97 17.83 19.66
CA GLY A 258 -14.43 17.65 19.72
C GLY A 258 -14.95 17.02 21.01
N ALA A 259 -14.11 16.26 21.73
CA ALA A 259 -14.42 15.71 23.05
C ALA A 259 -14.09 16.68 24.19
N LEU A 260 -12.91 17.31 24.19
CA LEU A 260 -12.32 17.90 25.41
C LEU A 260 -12.17 19.43 25.41
N THR A 261 -12.41 20.15 24.30
CA THR A 261 -12.28 21.62 24.29
C THR A 261 -13.61 22.37 24.48
N LEU A 262 -14.75 21.69 24.33
CA LEU A 262 -16.07 22.30 24.51
C LEU A 262 -16.62 21.98 25.91
N PRO A 263 -16.96 22.96 26.76
CA PRO A 263 -17.64 22.72 28.03
C PRO A 263 -19.01 22.04 27.81
N PRO A 264 -19.43 21.06 28.65
CA PRO A 264 -20.75 20.43 28.51
C PRO A 264 -21.91 21.44 28.58
N SER A 265 -21.76 22.53 29.35
CA SER A 265 -22.70 23.66 29.42
C SER A 265 -22.89 24.40 28.09
N GLU A 266 -21.90 24.36 27.19
CA GLU A 266 -21.99 24.90 25.83
C GLU A 266 -22.51 23.84 24.86
N ALA A 267 -22.07 22.60 24.99
CA ALA A 267 -22.52 21.48 24.14
C ALA A 267 -24.02 21.17 24.27
N ILE A 268 -24.59 21.27 25.48
CA ILE A 268 -26.02 21.04 25.76
C ILE A 268 -26.93 22.02 25.00
N GLN A 269 -26.42 23.19 24.57
CA GLN A 269 -27.19 24.18 23.80
C GLN A 269 -27.64 23.67 22.42
N ARG A 270 -27.03 22.60 21.90
CA ARG A 270 -27.44 21.96 20.64
C ARG A 270 -27.36 20.44 20.77
N GLY A 271 -28.51 19.75 20.74
CA GLY A 271 -28.60 18.30 20.96
C GLY A 271 -27.63 17.45 20.11
N TYR A 272 -27.44 17.80 18.83
CA TYR A 272 -26.50 17.09 17.96
C TYR A 272 -25.02 17.28 18.35
N ILE A 273 -24.66 18.43 18.95
CA ILE A 273 -23.31 18.67 19.46
C ILE A 273 -23.10 17.88 20.75
N SER A 274 -24.04 17.94 21.69
CA SER A 274 -24.01 17.13 22.91
C SER A 274 -23.89 15.64 22.61
N ALA A 275 -24.71 15.11 21.69
CA ALA A 275 -24.64 13.71 21.27
C ALA A 275 -23.30 13.33 20.62
N ARG A 276 -22.76 14.21 19.74
CA ARG A 276 -21.44 13.99 19.11
C ARG A 276 -20.31 14.03 20.15
N GLN A 277 -20.32 14.98 21.08
CA GLN A 277 -19.31 15.07 22.14
C GLN A 277 -19.38 13.84 23.05
N GLN A 278 -20.58 13.42 23.49
CA GLN A 278 -20.75 12.21 24.30
C GLN A 278 -20.23 10.97 23.57
N ARG A 279 -20.54 10.78 22.27
CA ARG A 279 -19.99 9.66 21.48
C ARG A 279 -18.46 9.66 21.49
N LEU A 280 -17.82 10.82 21.31
CA LEU A 280 -16.35 10.94 21.34
C LEU A 280 -15.77 10.69 22.73
N LEU A 281 -16.40 11.18 23.81
CA LEU A 281 -15.99 10.91 25.20
C LEU A 281 -16.05 9.40 25.51
N ARG A 282 -17.11 8.70 25.08
CA ARG A 282 -17.19 7.22 25.20
C ARG A 282 -16.08 6.50 24.44
N THR A 283 -15.70 6.97 23.24
CA THR A 283 -14.53 6.46 22.52
C THR A 283 -13.23 6.72 23.30
N LEU A 284 -13.06 7.89 23.93
CA LEU A 284 -11.88 8.19 24.76
C LEU A 284 -11.80 7.33 26.03
N ALA A 285 -12.93 6.93 26.60
CA ALA A 285 -13.02 6.05 27.75
C ALA A 285 -12.93 4.55 27.39
N GLY A 286 -13.09 4.19 26.12
CA GLY A 286 -13.19 2.80 25.66
C GLY A 286 -14.51 2.11 26.00
N GLU A 287 -15.54 2.86 26.37
CA GLU A 287 -16.88 2.36 26.75
C GLU A 287 -17.61 1.62 25.61
N GLN A 288 -17.12 1.70 24.38
CA GLN A 288 -17.65 0.96 23.23
C GLN A 288 -17.23 -0.52 23.24
N THR A 289 -16.17 -0.90 23.96
CA THR A 289 -15.73 -2.28 24.16
C THR A 289 -15.34 -2.50 25.63
N PRO A 290 -16.30 -2.56 26.58
CA PRO A 290 -15.99 -2.58 28.02
C PRO A 290 -15.03 -3.68 28.47
N ASP A 291 -15.12 -4.87 27.87
CA ASP A 291 -14.25 -6.02 28.18
C ASP A 291 -12.82 -5.86 27.62
N GLN A 292 -12.66 -5.04 26.57
CA GLN A 292 -11.37 -4.73 25.94
C GLN A 292 -11.30 -3.24 25.52
N PRO A 293 -11.22 -2.28 26.46
CA PRO A 293 -11.33 -0.85 26.17
C PRO A 293 -10.24 -0.35 25.20
N SER A 294 -9.07 -0.99 25.22
CA SER A 294 -7.94 -0.67 24.36
C SER A 294 -8.15 -0.96 22.87
N LEU A 295 -9.24 -1.63 22.46
CA LEU A 295 -9.61 -1.81 21.06
C LEU A 295 -10.39 -0.62 20.47
N THR A 296 -10.99 0.25 21.30
CA THR A 296 -11.74 1.43 20.84
C THR A 296 -11.11 2.76 21.27
N MET A 297 -10.33 2.79 22.35
CA MET A 297 -9.48 3.94 22.69
C MET A 297 -8.47 4.24 21.57
N PRO A 298 -8.46 5.43 20.92
CA PRO A 298 -7.81 5.62 19.62
C PRO A 298 -6.32 5.24 19.57
N PHE A 299 -5.49 5.81 20.45
CA PHE A 299 -4.06 5.50 20.45
C PHE A 299 -3.75 4.08 20.93
N ALA A 300 -4.52 3.53 21.89
CA ALA A 300 -4.33 2.15 22.33
C ALA A 300 -4.62 1.18 21.18
N ARG A 301 -5.71 1.41 20.43
CA ARG A 301 -6.11 0.65 19.24
C ARG A 301 -5.01 0.62 18.20
N GLU A 302 -4.40 1.76 17.88
CA GLU A 302 -3.26 1.77 16.93
C GLU A 302 -2.07 0.98 17.46
N GLY A 303 -1.78 1.07 18.77
CA GLY A 303 -0.77 0.24 19.41
C GLY A 303 -1.06 -1.27 19.31
N HIS A 304 -2.33 -1.68 19.39
CA HIS A 304 -2.76 -3.07 19.17
C HIS A 304 -2.66 -3.48 17.70
N ARG A 305 -3.11 -2.64 16.77
CA ARG A 305 -3.06 -2.86 15.31
C ARG A 305 -1.63 -3.05 14.81
N ILE A 306 -0.70 -2.18 15.21
CA ILE A 306 0.72 -2.30 14.86
C ILE A 306 1.30 -3.63 15.38
N ARG A 307 0.97 -4.01 16.63
CA ARG A 307 1.38 -5.32 17.20
C ARG A 307 0.79 -6.51 16.44
N ALA A 308 -0.47 -6.43 16.00
CA ALA A 308 -1.11 -7.47 15.20
C ALA A 308 -0.41 -7.66 13.84
N ALA A 309 -0.10 -6.59 13.12
CA ALA A 309 0.67 -6.66 11.87
C ALA A 309 2.08 -7.20 12.07
N MET A 310 2.76 -6.88 13.18
CA MET A 310 4.05 -7.49 13.53
C MET A 310 3.92 -9.01 13.71
N SER A 311 2.86 -9.50 14.38
CA SER A 311 2.61 -10.94 14.56
C SER A 311 2.07 -11.66 13.31
N GLN A 312 1.93 -10.95 12.19
CA GLN A 312 1.45 -11.47 10.90
C GLN A 312 2.42 -11.18 9.76
N ASP A 313 3.66 -10.75 10.07
CA ASP A 313 4.71 -10.31 9.14
C ASP A 313 4.30 -9.18 8.15
N GLN A 314 3.21 -8.45 8.44
CA GLN A 314 2.68 -7.37 7.59
C GLN A 314 3.46 -6.05 7.71
N VAL A 315 4.78 -6.13 7.89
CA VAL A 315 5.68 -4.98 8.12
C VAL A 315 6.48 -4.54 6.87
N ALA A 316 6.10 -5.07 5.71
CA ALA A 316 6.70 -4.77 4.40
C ALA A 316 6.79 -3.27 4.09
N PHE A 317 7.75 -2.89 3.25
CA PHE A 317 7.85 -1.54 2.68
C PHE A 317 7.41 -1.55 1.22
N ARG A 318 6.30 -0.89 0.94
CA ARG A 318 5.57 -0.92 -0.32
C ARG A 318 6.06 0.18 -1.25
N MET A 319 6.29 -0.16 -2.51
CA MET A 319 6.65 0.78 -3.59
C MET A 319 5.60 0.70 -4.69
N GLU A 320 4.94 1.82 -4.97
CA GLU A 320 3.82 1.91 -5.92
C GLU A 320 4.20 2.88 -7.06
N GLN A 321 4.18 2.42 -8.31
CA GLN A 321 4.37 3.25 -9.50
C GLN A 321 3.07 3.30 -10.30
N VAL A 322 2.52 4.51 -10.50
CA VAL A 322 1.38 4.72 -11.39
C VAL A 322 1.81 4.61 -12.85
N VAL A 323 1.04 3.85 -13.62
CA VAL A 323 1.15 3.62 -15.06
C VAL A 323 -0.11 4.17 -15.72
N THR A 324 0.04 4.90 -16.82
CA THR A 324 -1.07 5.59 -17.50
C THR A 324 -0.96 5.41 -19.02
N ILE A 325 -2.03 4.94 -19.66
CA ILE A 325 -2.11 4.65 -21.09
C ILE A 325 -3.30 5.39 -21.70
N ARG A 326 -3.14 5.89 -22.93
CA ARG A 326 -4.21 6.54 -23.72
C ARG A 326 -4.65 5.62 -24.86
N PRO A 327 -5.79 4.91 -24.77
CA PRO A 327 -6.23 4.01 -25.83
C PRO A 327 -6.46 4.68 -27.18
N SER A 328 -6.84 5.96 -27.17
CA SER A 328 -6.96 6.81 -28.37
C SER A 328 -5.64 6.94 -29.16
N LYS A 329 -4.49 6.75 -28.51
CA LYS A 329 -3.13 6.76 -29.08
C LYS A 329 -2.62 5.38 -29.51
N LEU A 330 -3.26 4.29 -29.09
CA LEU A 330 -2.94 2.95 -29.56
C LEU A 330 -3.39 2.80 -31.02
N GLU A 331 -2.61 2.05 -31.80
CA GLU A 331 -3.04 1.56 -33.11
C GLU A 331 -4.22 0.61 -32.99
N ARG A 332 -5.04 0.52 -34.05
CA ARG A 332 -6.27 -0.30 -34.02
C ARG A 332 -6.00 -1.77 -33.71
N GLY A 333 -4.87 -2.31 -34.16
CA GLY A 333 -4.45 -3.68 -33.81
C GLY A 333 -4.14 -3.85 -32.32
N HIS A 334 -3.64 -2.80 -31.65
CA HIS A 334 -3.19 -2.85 -30.25
C HIS A 334 -4.26 -2.40 -29.23
N ARG A 335 -5.47 -2.05 -29.66
CA ARG A 335 -6.60 -1.63 -28.79
C ARG A 335 -7.31 -2.82 -28.14
N HIS A 336 -6.64 -3.43 -27.17
CA HIS A 336 -7.16 -4.51 -26.33
C HIS A 336 -6.49 -4.48 -24.95
N PHE A 337 -7.08 -5.11 -23.93
CA PHE A 337 -6.60 -4.93 -22.55
C PHE A 337 -5.27 -5.64 -22.28
N PHE A 338 -4.85 -6.61 -23.12
CA PHE A 338 -3.49 -7.14 -23.06
C PHE A 338 -2.43 -6.03 -23.24
N SER A 339 -2.57 -5.16 -24.24
CA SER A 339 -1.66 -4.02 -24.47
C SER A 339 -1.70 -2.99 -23.35
N VAL A 340 -2.87 -2.83 -22.71
CA VAL A 340 -3.05 -1.94 -21.55
C VAL A 340 -2.33 -2.49 -20.31
N LEU A 341 -2.41 -3.79 -20.06
CA LEU A 341 -1.77 -4.42 -18.90
C LEU A 341 -0.28 -4.68 -19.12
N HIS A 342 0.16 -4.88 -20.37
CA HIS A 342 1.52 -5.30 -20.74
C HIS A 342 2.66 -4.55 -20.01
N PRO A 343 2.64 -3.22 -19.83
CA PRO A 343 3.70 -2.52 -19.09
C PRO A 343 3.95 -3.03 -17.66
N ILE A 344 2.98 -3.70 -17.02
CA ILE A 344 3.14 -4.21 -15.66
C ILE A 344 4.26 -5.25 -15.55
N PHE A 345 4.49 -6.07 -16.59
CA PHE A 345 5.46 -7.17 -16.54
C PHE A 345 6.91 -6.69 -16.47
N GLN A 346 7.24 -5.55 -17.09
CA GLN A 346 8.58 -4.97 -17.00
C GLN A 346 8.85 -4.37 -15.61
N LEU A 347 7.84 -3.75 -14.99
CA LEU A 347 7.93 -3.28 -13.60
C LEU A 347 8.03 -4.47 -12.62
N MET A 348 7.24 -5.54 -12.83
CA MET A 348 7.36 -6.77 -12.05
C MET A 348 8.75 -7.40 -12.20
N ARG A 349 9.28 -7.49 -13.43
CA ARG A 349 10.65 -7.96 -13.70
C ARG A 349 11.69 -7.11 -12.97
N PHE A 350 11.56 -5.79 -12.98
CA PHE A 350 12.42 -4.87 -12.24
C PHE A 350 12.43 -5.19 -10.74
N PHE A 351 11.27 -5.20 -10.07
CA PHE A 351 11.23 -5.47 -8.62
C PHE A 351 11.66 -6.91 -8.25
N LEU A 352 11.44 -7.89 -9.13
CA LEU A 352 11.85 -9.28 -8.90
C LEU A 352 13.34 -9.55 -9.15
N LYS A 353 13.98 -8.84 -10.09
CA LYS A 353 15.36 -9.10 -10.53
C LYS A 353 16.34 -8.00 -10.14
N GLU A 354 16.02 -6.73 -10.38
CA GLU A 354 16.91 -5.57 -10.21
C GLU A 354 16.94 -5.05 -8.76
N LYS A 355 16.95 -5.97 -7.79
CA LYS A 355 16.82 -5.66 -6.35
C LYS A 355 17.85 -4.65 -5.83
N ARG A 356 19.01 -4.57 -6.47
CA ARG A 356 20.07 -3.60 -6.13
C ARG A 356 19.74 -2.15 -6.50
N ALA A 357 18.87 -1.90 -7.48
CA ALA A 357 18.56 -0.55 -7.94
C ALA A 357 17.77 0.25 -6.89
N TYR A 358 16.77 -0.38 -6.26
CA TYR A 358 15.88 0.28 -5.29
C TYR A 358 16.25 0.01 -3.82
N THR A 359 17.03 -1.02 -3.48
CA THR A 359 17.42 -1.26 -2.08
C THR A 359 18.48 -0.29 -1.55
N THR A 360 19.21 0.42 -2.41
CA THR A 360 20.18 1.46 -2.01
C THR A 360 19.54 2.66 -1.30
N VAL A 361 18.25 2.94 -1.56
CA VAL A 361 17.50 4.00 -0.86
C VAL A 361 16.86 3.52 0.45
N LEU A 362 17.00 2.24 0.81
CA LEU A 362 16.36 1.65 1.99
C LEU A 362 17.33 1.41 3.14
N ARG A 363 16.78 1.39 4.35
CA ARG A 363 17.44 1.03 5.59
C ARG A 363 16.60 0.01 6.35
N SER A 364 17.23 -1.09 6.76
CA SER A 364 16.62 -2.09 7.63
C SER A 364 16.71 -1.72 9.12
N PHE A 365 15.70 -2.18 9.86
CA PHE A 365 15.53 -2.05 11.29
C PHE A 365 15.04 -3.37 11.88
N LEU A 366 15.53 -3.72 13.07
CA LEU A 366 14.94 -4.78 13.88
C LEU A 366 13.50 -4.39 14.26
N PRO A 367 12.53 -5.33 14.27
CA PRO A 367 11.16 -5.09 14.70
C PRO A 367 11.04 -4.42 16.09
N SER A 368 11.97 -4.74 16.99
CA SER A 368 12.12 -4.17 18.35
C SER A 368 12.51 -2.69 18.36
N ILE A 369 13.02 -2.14 17.25
CA ILE A 369 13.28 -0.72 17.05
C ILE A 369 12.11 -0.12 16.28
N PHE A 370 11.91 -0.54 15.03
CA PHE A 370 10.79 -0.14 14.20
C PHE A 370 10.09 -1.41 13.69
N PRO A 371 8.77 -1.55 13.89
CA PRO A 371 7.83 -0.49 14.26
C PRO A 371 7.56 -0.31 15.75
N THR A 372 8.22 -1.04 16.65
CA THR A 372 7.96 -0.95 18.11
C THR A 372 7.97 0.48 18.67
N ILE A 373 8.83 1.37 18.15
CA ILE A 373 8.85 2.80 18.50
C ILE A 373 7.50 3.51 18.26
N LEU A 374 6.71 3.10 17.27
CA LEU A 374 5.36 3.62 17.02
C LEU A 374 4.39 3.17 18.12
N CYS A 375 4.52 1.95 18.62
CA CYS A 375 3.76 1.47 19.79
C CYS A 375 4.11 2.27 21.05
N SER A 376 5.37 2.68 21.22
CA SER A 376 5.80 3.57 22.31
C SER A 376 5.18 4.96 22.22
N PHE A 377 5.11 5.55 21.02
CA PHE A 377 4.40 6.83 20.83
C PHE A 377 2.90 6.70 21.02
N ALA A 378 2.29 5.62 20.52
CA ALA A 378 0.89 5.30 20.78
C ALA A 378 0.61 5.27 22.30
N LYS A 379 1.44 4.58 23.09
CA LYS A 379 1.30 4.56 24.56
C LYS A 379 1.51 5.93 25.21
N MET A 380 2.47 6.73 24.72
CA MET A 380 2.69 8.10 25.21
C MET A 380 1.46 8.98 25.01
N PHE A 381 0.87 8.95 23.82
CA PHE A 381 -0.33 9.74 23.52
C PHE A 381 -1.59 9.20 24.19
N GLU A 382 -1.73 7.88 24.36
CA GLU A 382 -2.80 7.26 25.16
C GLU A 382 -2.81 7.81 26.59
N LEU A 383 -1.65 7.82 27.26
CA LEU A 383 -1.50 8.33 28.63
C LEU A 383 -1.76 9.83 28.71
N GLY A 384 -1.27 10.62 27.74
CA GLY A 384 -1.55 12.05 27.66
C GLY A 384 -3.03 12.37 27.46
N LEU A 385 -3.72 11.60 26.61
CA LEU A 385 -5.15 11.75 26.33
C LEU A 385 -6.01 11.34 27.52
N ALA A 386 -5.64 10.28 28.25
CA ALA A 386 -6.27 9.89 29.50
C ALA A 386 -6.16 10.97 30.59
N GLU A 387 -4.98 11.60 30.74
CA GLU A 387 -4.78 12.71 31.68
C GLU A 387 -5.57 13.97 31.27
N MET A 388 -5.68 14.27 29.98
CA MET A 388 -6.54 15.35 29.49
C MET A 388 -8.02 15.06 29.75
N HIS A 389 -8.49 13.83 29.50
CA HIS A 389 -9.86 13.42 29.79
C HIS A 389 -10.17 13.50 31.30
N ARG A 390 -9.27 13.00 32.17
CA ARG A 390 -9.40 13.11 33.63
C ARG A 390 -9.51 14.57 34.09
N ARG A 391 -8.72 15.48 33.52
CA ARG A 391 -8.80 16.93 33.81
C ARG A 391 -10.04 17.60 33.25
N PHE A 392 -10.59 17.11 32.15
CA PHE A 392 -11.86 17.58 31.59
C PHE A 392 -13.03 17.21 32.52
N LEU A 393 -13.07 15.97 33.01
CA LEU A 393 -14.09 15.55 33.99
C LEU A 393 -14.00 16.39 35.28
N LEU A 394 -12.81 16.53 35.88
CA LEU A 394 -12.55 17.32 37.10
C LEU A 394 -12.72 18.85 36.97
N LYS A 395 -13.19 19.35 35.81
CA LYS A 395 -13.56 20.75 35.59
C LYS A 395 -15.05 20.97 35.36
N ASN A 396 -15.80 19.89 35.13
CA ASN A 396 -17.21 19.92 34.73
C ASN A 396 -18.10 19.05 35.66
N TYR A 397 -17.49 18.43 36.67
CA TYR A 397 -18.07 17.74 37.83
C TYR A 397 -17.33 18.19 39.09
#